data_AF-A0A4Q4ZRS3-F1
#
_entry.id   AF-A0A4Q4ZRS3-F1
#
_cell.length_a   1.000
_cell.length_b   1.000
_cell.length_c   1.000
_cell.angle_alpha   90.00
_cell.angle_beta   90.00
_cell.angle_gamma   90.00
#
_symmetry.space_group_name_H-M   'P 1'
#
loop_
_entity.id
_entity.type
_entity.pdbx_description
1 polymer ?
#
loop_
_entity_poly.entity_id
_entity_poly.type
_entity_poly.pdbx_seq_one_letter_code
_entity_poly.pdbx_strand_id
1 'polypeptide(L)'
;MVLQRRFGTTQWIREWVEGIFLRGGYGRLLELNTTVERCEKTSDEWVLTLHKEAPGNNYWWRERFDALVEASGHYNVPCFPNIPGLVEYDERLPGRVLQSEHFRSASSPSGKVGKWLHTLGDF
;
A
#
# COMPACT_ATOMS: atom_id res chain seq x y z
N MET A 1 23.98 -30.81 3.21
CA MET A 1 23.18 -30.33 2.07
C MET A 1 22.62 -28.96 2.44
N VAL A 2 23.25 -27.88 1.97
CA VAL A 2 22.85 -26.51 2.33
C VAL A 2 21.69 -26.13 1.41
N LEU A 3 20.51 -25.95 1.98
CA LEU A 3 19.35 -25.43 1.29
C LEU A 3 19.65 -23.96 0.96
N GLN A 4 20.15 -23.67 -0.24
CA GLN A 4 20.23 -22.28 -0.68
C GLN A 4 18.80 -21.71 -0.73
N ARG A 5 18.48 -20.84 0.22
CA ARG A 5 17.24 -20.07 0.18
C ARG A 5 17.30 -19.17 -1.05
N ARG A 6 16.53 -19.52 -2.07
CA ARG A 6 16.38 -18.72 -3.28
C ARG A 6 15.40 -17.59 -2.95
N PHE A 7 15.90 -16.36 -2.90
CA PHE A 7 15.04 -15.18 -2.79
C PHE A 7 14.32 -14.98 -4.13
N GLY A 8 12.99 -15.01 -4.12
CA GLY A 8 12.16 -14.73 -5.29
C GLY A 8 12.11 -13.24 -5.59
N THR A 9 11.90 -12.89 -6.86
CA THR A 9 11.63 -11.51 -7.26
C THR A 9 10.21 -11.10 -6.84
N THR A 10 9.94 -9.79 -6.78
CA THR A 10 8.57 -9.28 -6.55
C THR A 10 7.58 -9.79 -7.60
N GLN A 11 8.03 -9.94 -8.85
CA GLN A 11 7.22 -10.53 -9.92
C GLN A 11 6.82 -11.97 -9.59
N TRP A 12 7.76 -12.78 -9.10
CA TRP A 12 7.46 -14.17 -8.72
C TRP A 12 6.46 -14.25 -7.57
N ILE A 13 6.59 -13.39 -6.55
CA ILE A 13 5.63 -13.32 -5.43
C ILE A 13 4.25 -12.92 -5.94
N ARG A 14 4.17 -11.91 -6.81
CA ARG A 14 2.92 -11.44 -7.43
C ARG A 14 2.22 -12.57 -8.19
N GLU A 15 2.93 -13.24 -9.09
CA GLU A 15 2.40 -14.36 -9.88
C GLU A 15 1.91 -15.51 -8.98
N TRP A 16 2.65 -15.79 -7.90
CA TRP A 16 2.26 -16.80 -6.93
C TRP A 16 0.94 -16.46 -6.22
N VAL A 17 0.79 -15.22 -5.72
CA VAL A 17 -0.43 -14.73 -5.07
C VAL A 17 -1.61 -14.72 -6.04
N GLU A 18 -1.45 -14.11 -7.23
CA GLU A 18 -2.49 -14.07 -8.26
C GLU A 18 -2.96 -15.48 -8.63
N GLY A 19 -2.02 -16.43 -8.73
CA GLY A 19 -2.31 -17.82 -9.03
C GLY A 19 -3.20 -18.52 -7.99
N ILE A 20 -3.19 -18.11 -6.71
CA ILE A 20 -4.07 -18.67 -5.68
C ILE A 20 -5.54 -18.39 -6.02
N PHE A 21 -5.85 -17.16 -6.41
CA PHE A 21 -7.21 -16.75 -6.76
C PHE A 21 -7.68 -17.38 -8.06
N LEU A 22 -6.80 -17.45 -9.07
CA LEU A 22 -7.11 -18.01 -10.38
C LEU A 22 -7.37 -19.52 -10.32
N ARG A 23 -6.48 -20.29 -9.67
CA ARG A 23 -6.61 -21.75 -9.54
C ARG A 23 -7.84 -22.16 -8.72
N GLY A 24 -8.20 -21.35 -7.73
CA GLY A 24 -9.37 -21.60 -6.87
C GLY A 24 -10.71 -21.11 -7.44
N GLY A 25 -10.71 -20.37 -8.56
CA GLY A 25 -11.93 -19.80 -9.13
C GLY A 25 -12.60 -18.75 -8.21
N TYR A 26 -11.83 -18.09 -7.35
CA TYR A 26 -12.32 -17.13 -6.34
C TYR A 26 -12.58 -15.73 -6.90
N GLY A 27 -12.31 -15.49 -8.19
CA GLY A 27 -12.50 -14.17 -8.81
C GLY A 27 -13.91 -13.60 -8.65
N ARG A 28 -14.94 -14.45 -8.55
CA ARG A 28 -16.33 -14.03 -8.32
C ARG A 28 -16.61 -13.51 -6.90
N LEU A 29 -15.70 -13.72 -5.96
CA LEU A 29 -15.82 -13.27 -4.57
C LEU A 29 -15.10 -11.93 -4.34
N LEU A 30 -14.44 -11.39 -5.37
CA LEU A 30 -13.67 -10.16 -5.29
C LEU A 30 -14.42 -9.03 -5.97
N GLU A 31 -14.63 -7.95 -5.24
CA GLU A 31 -15.03 -6.66 -5.80
C GLU A 31 -13.78 -5.78 -5.93
N LEU A 32 -13.23 -5.69 -7.14
CA LEU A 32 -12.01 -4.93 -7.44
C LEU A 32 -12.32 -3.49 -7.85
N ASN A 33 -11.33 -2.61 -7.67
CA ASN A 33 -11.44 -1.16 -7.88
C ASN A 33 -12.48 -0.51 -6.96
N THR A 34 -12.61 -1.03 -5.75
CA THR A 34 -13.57 -0.56 -4.75
C THR A 34 -12.86 -0.25 -3.45
N THR A 35 -13.12 0.93 -2.88
CA THR A 35 -12.65 1.34 -1.57
C THR A 35 -13.75 1.17 -0.53
N VAL A 36 -13.35 0.78 0.68
CA VAL A 36 -14.23 0.81 1.85
C VAL A 36 -14.00 2.15 2.54
N GLU A 37 -14.99 3.04 2.44
CA GLU A 37 -14.89 4.43 2.91
C GLU A 37 -15.33 4.55 4.37
N ARG A 38 -16.25 3.69 4.79
CA ARG A 38 -16.71 3.64 6.17
C ARG A 38 -17.15 2.24 6.55
N CYS A 39 -16.87 1.87 7.79
CA CYS A 39 -17.33 0.63 8.41
C CYS A 39 -17.95 0.95 9.77
N GLU A 40 -19.19 0.52 9.98
CA GLU A 40 -19.93 0.79 11.21
C GLU A 40 -20.70 -0.44 11.68
N LYS A 41 -20.65 -0.74 12.98
CA LYS A 41 -21.50 -1.77 13.57
C LYS A 41 -22.83 -1.15 13.97
N THR A 42 -23.92 -1.61 13.36
CA THR A 42 -25.30 -1.17 13.67
C THR A 42 -26.07 -2.36 14.22
N SER A 43 -26.39 -2.32 15.51
CA SER A 43 -26.98 -3.45 16.24
C SER A 43 -26.10 -4.71 16.12
N ASP A 44 -26.55 -5.73 15.38
CA ASP A 44 -25.86 -7.02 15.20
C ASP A 44 -25.20 -7.18 13.83
N GLU A 45 -25.29 -6.18 12.94
CA GLU A 45 -24.71 -6.23 11.59
C GLU A 45 -23.65 -5.14 11.39
N TRP A 46 -22.69 -5.44 10.53
CA TRP A 46 -21.73 -4.48 9.99
C TRP A 46 -22.30 -3.84 8.73
N VAL A 47 -22.28 -2.51 8.67
CA VAL A 47 -22.67 -1.72 7.50
C VAL A 47 -21.42 -1.11 6.89
N LEU A 48 -21.12 -1.47 5.65
CA LEU A 48 -20.01 -0.91 4.88
C LEU A 48 -20.55 0.15 3.92
N THR A 49 -19.86 1.29 3.84
CA THR A 49 -20.02 2.26 2.76
C THR A 49 -18.89 2.05 1.76
N LEU A 50 -19.25 1.74 0.52
CA LEU A 50 -18.34 1.33 -0.54
C LEU A 50 -18.35 2.36 -1.66
N HIS A 51 -17.19 2.60 -2.24
CA HIS A 51 -17.01 3.52 -3.37
C HIS A 51 -16.25 2.83 -4.50
N LYS A 52 -16.73 3.00 -5.74
CA LYS A 52 -16.08 2.50 -6.95
C LYS A 52 -15.95 3.62 -7.97
N GLU A 53 -14.71 3.94 -8.29
CA GLU A 53 -14.38 4.88 -9.35
C GLU A 53 -14.17 4.12 -10.68
N ALA A 54 -14.99 4.44 -11.68
CA ALA A 54 -14.86 3.94 -13.03
C ALA A 54 -14.88 5.11 -14.03
N PRO A 55 -14.26 4.96 -15.22
CA PRO A 55 -14.29 6.01 -16.24
C PRO A 55 -15.74 6.39 -16.59
N GLY A 56 -16.12 7.64 -16.29
CA GLY A 56 -17.45 8.16 -16.57
C GLY A 56 -18.55 7.72 -15.59
N ASN A 57 -18.22 6.98 -14.53
CA ASN A 57 -19.20 6.63 -13.52
C ASN A 57 -18.60 6.48 -12.12
N ASN A 58 -19.26 7.11 -11.15
CA ASN A 58 -18.84 7.17 -9.76
C ASN A 58 -19.98 6.60 -8.91
N TYR A 59 -19.75 5.43 -8.33
CA TYR A 59 -20.79 4.68 -7.63
C TYR A 59 -20.51 4.58 -6.14
N TRP A 60 -21.55 4.83 -5.35
CA TRP A 60 -21.55 4.66 -3.90
C TRP A 60 -22.70 3.74 -3.51
N TRP A 61 -22.43 2.78 -2.65
CA TRP A 61 -23.47 1.91 -2.11
C TRP A 61 -23.15 1.45 -0.69
N ARG A 62 -24.15 0.81 -0.07
CA ARG A 62 -24.02 0.22 1.25
C ARG A 62 -24.36 -1.24 1.22
N GLU A 63 -23.55 -2.05 1.91
CA GLU A 63 -23.78 -3.48 2.11
C GLU A 63 -23.76 -3.82 3.59
N ARG A 64 -24.47 -4.89 3.95
CA ARG A 64 -24.64 -5.37 5.32
C ARG A 64 -24.07 -6.78 5.44
N PHE A 65 -23.34 -7.03 6.52
CA PHE A 65 -22.70 -8.31 6.79
C PHE A 65 -22.84 -8.70 8.26
N ASP A 66 -23.02 -9.99 8.53
CA ASP A 66 -23.04 -10.51 9.91
C ASP A 66 -21.65 -10.41 10.58
N ALA A 67 -20.59 -10.46 9.78
CA ALA A 67 -19.20 -10.44 10.25
C ALA A 67 -18.30 -9.67 9.29
N LEU A 68 -17.21 -9.14 9.84
CA LEU A 68 -16.19 -8.39 9.10
C LEU A 68 -14.79 -8.88 9.49
N VAL A 69 -13.94 -9.06 8.48
CA VAL A 69 -12.50 -9.29 8.66
C VAL A 69 -11.75 -8.12 8.03
N GLU A 70 -10.93 -7.43 8.81
CA GLU A 70 -10.09 -6.33 8.35
C GLU A 70 -8.73 -6.88 7.91
N ALA A 71 -8.35 -6.58 6.67
CA ALA A 71 -7.12 -7.04 6.04
C ALA A 71 -6.53 -5.99 5.09
N SER A 72 -6.65 -4.70 5.43
CA SER A 72 -6.21 -3.57 4.59
C SER A 72 -4.69 -3.40 4.54
N GLY A 73 -3.98 -4.02 5.48
CA GLY A 73 -2.53 -3.98 5.60
C GLY A 73 -2.04 -2.70 6.28
N HIS A 74 -0.95 -2.81 7.05
CA HIS A 74 -0.45 -1.74 7.92
C HIS A 74 0.74 -0.94 7.36
N TYR A 75 1.12 -1.15 6.10
CA TYR A 75 2.30 -0.51 5.49
C TYR A 75 1.97 0.70 4.60
N ASN A 76 0.70 1.14 4.58
CA ASN A 76 0.22 2.21 3.70
C ASN A 76 0.23 3.60 4.35
N VAL A 77 0.40 3.68 5.68
CA VAL A 77 0.48 4.96 6.40
C VAL A 77 1.95 5.22 6.74
N PRO A 78 2.58 6.23 6.14
CA PRO A 78 3.97 6.55 6.43
C PRO A 78 4.13 7.05 7.86
N CYS A 79 5.11 6.49 8.57
CA CYS A 79 5.55 7.01 9.85
C CYS A 79 6.57 8.14 9.62
N PHE A 80 6.21 9.37 10.00
CA PHE A 80 7.11 10.51 9.99
C PHE A 80 7.59 10.79 11.42
N PRO A 81 8.89 10.62 11.71
CA PRO A 81 9.42 10.99 13.01
C PRO A 81 9.39 12.52 13.18
N ASN A 82 9.08 12.98 14.39
CA ASN A 82 9.17 14.39 14.72
C ASN A 82 10.64 14.81 14.88
N ILE A 83 11.28 15.21 13.79
CA ILE A 83 12.65 15.72 13.76
C ILE A 83 12.60 17.25 13.72
N PRO A 84 13.10 17.95 14.75
CA PRO A 84 13.14 19.41 14.76
C PRO A 84 13.86 19.98 13.53
N GLY A 85 13.24 20.94 12.84
CA GLY A 85 13.83 21.57 11.65
C GLY A 85 13.59 20.81 10.33
N LEU A 86 12.99 19.61 10.36
CA LEU A 86 12.79 18.80 9.15
C LEU A 86 11.75 19.40 8.20
N VAL A 87 10.67 19.96 8.75
CA VAL A 87 9.62 20.61 7.95
C VAL A 87 10.19 21.84 7.26
N GLU A 88 10.89 22.69 8.01
CA GLU A 88 11.53 23.90 7.50
C GLU A 88 12.61 23.59 6.47
N TYR A 89 13.32 22.47 6.65
CA TYR A 89 14.31 21.99 5.68
C TYR A 89 13.67 21.56 4.36
N ASP A 90 12.58 20.79 4.40
CA ASP A 90 11.87 20.32 3.21
C ASP A 90 11.21 21.50 2.45
N GLU A 91 10.58 22.43 3.17
CA GLU A 91 10.04 23.67 2.60
C GLU A 91 11.11 24.49 1.88
N ARG A 92 12.31 24.59 2.46
CA ARG A 92 13.43 25.35 1.87
C ARG A 92 14.05 24.63 0.66
N LEU A 93 14.07 23.30 0.66
CA LEU A 93 14.73 22.47 -0.35
C LEU A 93 13.82 21.31 -0.78
N PRO A 94 12.74 21.59 -1.52
CA PRO A 94 11.76 20.56 -1.88
C PRO A 94 12.39 19.44 -2.71
N GLY A 95 11.96 18.20 -2.43
CA GLY A 95 12.44 17.00 -3.10
C GLY A 95 13.81 16.50 -2.63
N ARG A 96 14.28 16.95 -1.46
CA ARG A 96 15.48 16.41 -0.79
C ARG A 96 15.14 15.36 0.27
N VAL A 97 13.95 15.42 0.83
CA VAL A 97 13.42 14.39 1.74
C VAL A 97 12.61 13.40 0.92
N LEU A 98 12.86 12.10 1.11
CA LEU A 98 12.13 11.01 0.45
C LEU A 98 11.76 9.95 1.50
N GLN A 99 10.49 9.57 1.52
CA GLN A 99 9.99 8.45 2.32
C GLN A 99 10.21 7.14 1.53
N SER A 100 10.51 6.04 2.23
CA SER A 100 10.83 4.74 1.61
C SER A 100 9.73 4.21 0.68
N GLU A 101 8.46 4.47 0.99
CA GLU A 101 7.28 4.15 0.18
C GLU A 101 7.28 4.81 -1.21
N HIS A 102 8.03 5.90 -1.39
CA HIS A 102 8.14 6.64 -2.64
C HIS A 102 9.34 6.19 -3.49
N PHE A 103 10.22 5.34 -2.96
CA PHE A 103 11.37 4.83 -3.71
C PHE A 103 10.91 3.85 -4.79
N ARG A 104 11.37 4.03 -6.04
CA ARG A 104 10.99 3.20 -7.19
C ARG A 104 12.16 2.62 -7.98
N SER A 105 13.28 3.33 -8.05
CA SER A 105 14.47 2.85 -8.76
C SER A 105 15.76 3.43 -8.19
N ALA A 106 16.80 2.60 -8.16
CA ALA A 106 18.17 3.03 -7.84
C ALA A 106 18.78 3.95 -8.91
N SER A 107 18.16 4.07 -10.10
CA SER A 107 18.52 5.09 -11.09
C SER A 107 17.90 6.45 -10.79
N SER A 108 16.92 6.57 -9.89
CA SER A 108 16.29 7.88 -9.59
C SER A 108 17.25 8.89 -8.91
N PRO A 109 18.23 8.49 -8.08
CA PRO A 109 19.29 9.39 -7.61
C PRO A 109 20.36 9.74 -8.67
N SER A 110 20.39 9.05 -9.81
CA SER A 110 21.57 8.98 -10.70
C SER A 110 21.83 10.22 -11.58
N GLY A 111 21.01 11.27 -11.50
CA GLY A 111 21.23 12.49 -12.26
C GLY A 111 22.25 13.48 -11.66
N LYS A 112 22.79 13.23 -10.45
CA LYS A 112 23.63 14.22 -9.74
C LYS A 112 24.85 13.54 -9.12
N VAL A 113 25.98 13.62 -9.82
CA VAL A 113 27.31 13.20 -9.33
C VAL A 113 27.66 14.02 -8.07
N GLY A 114 28.07 13.35 -6.98
CA GLY A 114 28.58 14.01 -5.76
C GLY A 114 27.56 14.31 -4.64
N LYS A 115 26.43 13.59 -4.55
CA LYS A 115 25.49 13.73 -3.42
C LYS A 115 25.71 12.69 -2.33
N TRP A 116 25.69 13.15 -1.07
CA TRP A 116 25.56 12.31 0.11
C TRP A 116 24.10 11.90 0.32
N LEU A 117 23.85 10.61 0.51
CA LEU A 117 22.55 10.06 0.91
C LEU A 117 22.62 9.66 2.38
N HIS A 118 21.73 10.22 3.19
CA HIS A 118 21.55 9.82 4.58
C HIS A 118 20.25 9.03 4.69
N THR A 119 20.33 7.82 5.23
CA THR A 119 19.17 7.00 5.56
C THR A 119 18.90 7.12 7.06
N LEU A 120 17.63 7.30 7.42
CA LEU A 120 17.19 7.37 8.81
C LEU A 120 16.37 6.13 9.10
N GLY A 121 16.87 5.29 10.01
CA GLY A 121 16.27 4.02 10.41
C GLY A 121 17.34 3.03 10.85
N ASP A 122 17.00 2.19 11.82
CA ASP A 122 17.82 1.04 12.21
C ASP A 122 17.48 -0.15 11.30
N PHE A 123 18.49 -0.91 10.89
CA PHE A 123 18.34 -2.13 10.07
C PHE A 123 17.91 -3.33 10.90
#